data_AF-A0A2S1LLE5-F1
#
_entry.id   AF-A0A2S1LLE5-F1
#
_cell.length_a   1.000
_cell.length_b   1.000
_cell.length_c   1.000
_cell.angle_alpha   90.00
_cell.angle_beta   90.00
_cell.angle_gamma   90.00
#
_symmetry.space_group_name_H-M   'P 1'
#
loop_
_entity.id
_entity.type
_entity.pdbx_description
1 polymer ?
#
loop_
_entity_poly.entity_id
_entity_poly.type
_entity_poly.pdbx_seq_one_letter_code
_entity_poly.pdbx_strand_id
1 'polypeptide(L)'
;MEKLTREQVATIERILQNLGIVYIDFKEEILDHMILEIEHKMQEKTISFEEASKEVIQKWSRELVQSSSGWFGMFWSLPRIIMKSCIGVYKKMLLQHLGYALINTVIIVALIRYAGIGLEVFSGLVDLVFIGSSIVMLGGFYTIIRSKQKTIFRFLYERQLITVFLIYVQKVLLNLGNPDFDAFSILGLCRLLHWSILIVYPVMIYQLYQSHFEKIRTRLVITQ
;
A
#
# COMPACT_ATOMS: atom_id res chain seq x y z
N MET A 1 -2.40 -12.90 36.74
CA MET A 1 -1.82 -12.08 35.66
C MET A 1 -1.81 -10.64 36.16
N GLU A 2 -0.64 -10.15 36.56
CA GLU A 2 -0.48 -8.75 36.99
C GLU A 2 -0.57 -7.88 35.73
N LYS A 3 -1.55 -6.96 35.72
CA LYS A 3 -1.81 -6.09 34.57
C LYS A 3 -1.08 -4.77 34.73
N LEU A 4 -0.51 -4.25 33.64
CA LEU A 4 0.13 -2.94 33.66
C LEU A 4 -0.86 -1.82 34.03
N THR A 5 -0.36 -0.84 34.77
CA THR A 5 -1.10 0.38 35.08
C THR A 5 -1.24 1.28 33.84
N ARG A 6 -2.22 2.18 33.86
CA ARG A 6 -2.42 3.14 32.76
C ARG A 6 -1.19 4.02 32.50
N GLU A 7 -0.45 4.36 33.54
CA GLU A 7 0.76 5.18 33.45
C GLU A 7 1.93 4.43 32.79
N GLN A 8 2.05 3.13 33.10
CA GLN A 8 3.02 2.24 32.46
C GLN A 8 2.71 2.04 30.97
N VAL A 9 1.43 1.84 30.62
CA VAL A 9 0.99 1.75 29.22
C VAL A 9 1.27 3.06 28.47
N ALA A 10 0.92 4.22 29.05
CA ALA A 10 1.20 5.52 28.45
C ALA A 10 2.71 5.76 28.24
N THR A 11 3.55 5.20 29.11
CA THR A 11 5.01 5.25 28.96
C THR A 11 5.48 4.47 27.73
N ILE A 12 4.97 3.25 27.54
CA ILE A 12 5.29 2.41 26.36
C ILE A 12 4.81 3.11 25.08
N GLU A 13 3.60 3.68 25.08
CA GLU A 13 3.06 4.41 23.93
C GLU A 13 3.96 5.57 23.49
N ARG A 14 4.43 6.37 24.44
CA ARG A 14 5.34 7.49 24.16
C ARG A 14 6.66 7.02 23.57
N ILE A 15 7.18 5.88 24.04
CA ILE A 15 8.41 5.29 23.51
C ILE A 15 8.21 4.81 22.07
N LEU A 16 7.08 4.15 21.77
CA LEU A 16 6.73 3.74 20.41
C LEU A 16 6.62 4.91 19.44
N GLN A 17 6.05 6.04 19.88
CA GLN A 17 6.02 7.27 19.09
C GLN A 17 7.43 7.79 18.78
N ASN A 18 8.32 7.80 19.77
CA ASN A 18 9.71 8.20 19.59
C ASN A 18 10.49 7.28 18.64
N LEU A 19 10.10 6.01 18.55
CA LEU A 19 10.67 5.03 17.60
C LEU A 19 10.06 5.13 16.19
N GLY A 20 9.15 6.08 15.95
CA GLY A 20 8.57 6.34 14.63
C GLY A 20 7.35 5.48 14.29
N ILE A 21 6.75 4.81 15.29
CA ILE A 21 5.51 4.04 15.11
C ILE A 21 4.31 4.98 15.17
N VAL A 22 4.05 5.62 14.03
CA VAL A 22 2.98 6.61 13.86
C VAL A 22 1.79 6.10 13.05
N TYR A 23 1.86 4.85 12.58
CA TYR A 23 0.84 4.20 11.77
C TYR A 23 -0.20 3.54 12.66
N ILE A 24 -1.46 3.95 12.57
CA ILE A 24 -2.51 3.54 13.51
C ILE A 24 -2.70 2.02 13.55
N ASP A 25 -2.54 1.38 12.39
CA ASP A 25 -2.68 -0.06 12.19
C ASP A 25 -1.54 -0.88 12.82
N PHE A 26 -0.37 -0.29 13.03
CA PHE A 26 0.77 -0.95 13.69
C PHE A 26 0.99 -0.50 15.13
N LYS A 27 0.55 0.73 15.47
CA LYS A 27 0.76 1.28 16.82
C LYS A 27 0.10 0.40 17.87
N GLU A 28 -1.16 0.03 17.64
CA GLU A 28 -1.96 -0.76 18.59
C GLU A 28 -1.44 -2.20 18.67
N GLU A 29 -1.21 -2.86 17.52
CA GLU A 29 -0.68 -4.23 17.49
C GLU A 29 0.69 -4.36 18.19
N ILE A 30 1.61 -3.44 17.92
CA ILE A 30 2.93 -3.44 18.57
C ILE A 30 2.80 -3.12 20.05
N LEU A 31 1.94 -2.17 20.43
CA LEU A 31 1.70 -1.82 21.82
C LEU A 31 1.18 -3.02 22.62
N ASP A 32 0.16 -3.71 22.10
CA ASP A 32 -0.44 -4.89 22.74
C ASP A 32 0.59 -6.00 22.90
N HIS A 33 1.37 -6.28 21.86
CA HIS A 33 2.45 -7.27 21.95
C HIS A 33 3.54 -6.88 22.96
N MET A 34 3.92 -5.60 23.02
CA MET A 34 4.89 -5.13 24.02
C MET A 34 4.34 -5.24 25.45
N ILE A 35 3.07 -4.88 25.68
CA ILE A 35 2.43 -5.00 27.00
C ILE A 35 2.43 -6.45 27.45
N LEU A 36 1.94 -7.36 26.60
CA LEU A 36 1.89 -8.79 26.90
C LEU A 36 3.29 -9.36 27.17
N GLU A 37 4.30 -8.97 26.39
CA GLU A 37 5.67 -9.43 26.58
C GLU A 37 6.28 -8.91 27.90
N ILE A 38 5.96 -7.68 28.30
CA ILE A 38 6.39 -7.11 29.59
C ILE A 38 5.72 -7.84 30.75
N GLU A 39 4.40 -8.02 30.70
CA GLU A 39 3.64 -8.72 31.75
C GLU A 39 4.14 -10.17 31.93
N HIS A 40 4.42 -10.84 30.82
CA HIS A 40 4.98 -12.19 30.84
C HIS A 40 6.37 -12.21 31.48
N LYS A 41 7.26 -11.28 31.10
CA LYS A 41 8.61 -11.19 31.67
C LYS A 41 8.62 -10.84 33.15
N MET A 42 7.75 -9.93 33.59
CA MET A 42 7.59 -9.60 35.01
C MET A 42 7.24 -10.85 35.82
N GLN A 43 6.35 -11.69 35.29
CA GLN A 43 5.91 -12.92 35.95
C GLN A 43 6.98 -14.02 35.92
N GLU A 44 7.55 -14.31 34.75
CA GLU A 44 8.51 -15.41 34.60
C GLU A 44 9.83 -15.16 35.34
N LYS A 45 10.32 -13.91 35.29
CA LYS A 45 11.62 -13.56 35.88
C LYS A 45 11.49 -12.93 37.26
N THR A 46 10.27 -12.63 37.72
CA THR A 46 10.02 -11.93 39.00
C THR A 46 10.81 -10.61 39.09
N ILE A 47 10.76 -9.81 38.01
CA ILE A 47 11.49 -8.53 37.88
C ILE A 47 10.53 -7.34 37.85
N SER A 48 11.05 -6.13 38.12
CA SER A 48 10.23 -4.92 38.09
C SER A 48 9.77 -4.57 36.68
N PHE A 49 8.75 -3.69 36.59
CA PHE A 49 8.33 -3.13 35.32
C PHE A 49 9.47 -2.41 34.59
N GLU A 50 10.30 -1.63 35.29
CA GLU A 50 11.43 -0.92 34.64
C GLU A 50 12.42 -1.90 34.00
N GLU A 51 12.72 -3.00 34.68
CA GLU A 51 13.65 -4.02 34.19
C GLU A 51 13.06 -4.77 32.98
N ALA A 52 11.81 -5.24 33.11
CA ALA A 52 11.11 -5.95 32.04
C ALA A 52 10.92 -5.07 30.79
N SER A 53 10.46 -3.83 30.99
CA SER A 53 10.25 -2.87 29.90
C SER A 53 11.56 -2.54 29.18
N LYS A 54 12.68 -2.36 29.90
CA LYS A 54 13.98 -2.11 29.28
C LYS A 54 14.42 -3.26 28.36
N GLU A 55 14.26 -4.50 28.79
CA GLU A 55 14.57 -5.67 27.95
C GLU A 55 13.70 -5.71 26.68
N VAL A 56 12.39 -5.53 26.83
CA VAL A 56 11.42 -5.56 25.71
C VAL A 56 11.69 -4.41 24.75
N ILE A 57 11.89 -3.20 25.24
CA ILE A 57 12.21 -2.03 24.41
C ILE A 57 13.52 -2.26 23.65
N GLN A 58 14.54 -2.85 24.27
CA GLN A 58 15.81 -3.14 23.59
C GLN A 58 15.68 -4.22 22.50
N LYS A 59 14.76 -5.17 22.67
CA LYS A 59 14.41 -6.14 21.63
C LYS A 59 13.68 -5.43 20.48
N TRP A 60 12.61 -4.71 20.78
CA TRP A 60 11.80 -4.02 19.78
C TRP A 60 12.55 -2.91 19.05
N SER A 61 13.46 -2.19 19.70
CA SER A 61 14.28 -1.17 19.03
C SER A 61 15.11 -1.74 17.88
N ARG A 62 15.54 -3.00 17.97
CA ARG A 62 16.25 -3.72 16.88
C ARG A 62 15.31 -4.10 15.73
N GLU A 63 14.05 -4.38 16.01
CA GLU A 63 13.03 -4.70 15.00
C GLU A 63 12.40 -3.46 14.36
N LEU A 64 12.40 -2.34 15.08
CA LEU A 64 11.88 -1.05 14.63
C LEU A 64 12.96 -0.17 13.97
N VAL A 65 14.15 -0.74 13.71
CA VAL A 65 15.19 -0.07 12.92
C VAL A 65 14.63 0.35 11.58
N GLN A 66 14.92 1.60 11.22
CA GLN A 66 14.55 2.18 9.95
C GLN A 66 15.14 1.39 8.78
N SER A 67 14.32 1.12 7.77
CA SER A 67 14.69 0.36 6.59
C SER A 67 14.03 0.93 5.35
N SER A 68 14.75 0.88 4.24
CA SER A 68 14.24 1.21 2.92
C SER A 68 14.05 -0.05 2.07
N SER A 69 13.36 0.08 0.93
CA SER A 69 13.12 -1.04 0.02
C SER A 69 13.18 -0.59 -1.42
N GLY A 70 13.83 -1.37 -2.28
CA GLY A 70 13.83 -1.14 -3.74
C GLY A 70 12.42 -1.10 -4.34
N TRP A 71 11.43 -1.74 -3.70
CA TRP A 71 10.03 -1.70 -4.12
C TRP A 71 9.39 -0.31 -4.02
N PHE A 72 9.86 0.51 -3.09
CA PHE A 72 9.31 1.86 -2.85
C PHE A 72 10.33 2.97 -3.08
N GLY A 73 11.60 2.64 -3.29
CA GLY A 73 12.73 3.56 -3.45
C GLY A 73 13.59 3.67 -2.19
N MET A 74 14.89 3.90 -2.36
CA MET A 74 15.86 4.00 -1.25
C MET A 74 15.68 5.26 -0.39
N PHE A 75 15.05 6.31 -0.94
CA PHE A 75 14.80 7.57 -0.23
C PHE A 75 13.76 7.47 0.87
N TRP A 76 12.95 6.40 0.87
CA TRP A 76 11.87 6.22 1.84
C TRP A 76 12.25 5.19 2.88
N SER A 77 12.19 5.59 4.15
CA SER A 77 12.52 4.73 5.27
C SER A 77 11.34 4.59 6.22
N LEU A 78 11.06 3.36 6.61
CA LEU A 78 10.07 3.00 7.63
C LEU A 78 10.68 1.98 8.59
N PRO A 79 10.15 1.86 9.84
CA PRO A 79 10.48 0.75 10.71
C PRO A 79 10.34 -0.58 9.98
N ARG A 80 11.34 -1.47 10.14
CA ARG A 80 11.47 -2.70 9.34
C ARG A 80 10.22 -3.58 9.34
N ILE A 81 9.54 -3.68 10.47
CA ILE A 81 8.28 -4.43 10.59
C ILE A 81 7.17 -3.86 9.69
N ILE A 82 7.06 -2.53 9.64
CA ILE A 82 6.07 -1.81 8.81
C ILE A 82 6.46 -1.94 7.34
N MET A 83 7.75 -1.76 7.01
CA MET A 83 8.25 -1.90 5.64
C MET A 83 7.98 -3.30 5.08
N LYS A 84 8.24 -4.36 5.84
CA LYS A 84 7.95 -5.74 5.43
C LYS A 84 6.46 -5.94 5.14
N SER A 85 5.59 -5.39 5.98
CA SER A 85 4.14 -5.47 5.80
C SER A 85 3.65 -4.71 4.57
N CYS A 86 4.17 -3.50 4.34
CA CYS A 86 3.92 -2.74 3.11
C CYS A 86 4.29 -3.54 1.86
N ILE A 87 5.48 -4.17 1.85
CA ILE A 87 5.94 -5.01 0.72
C ILE A 87 5.01 -6.22 0.53
N GLY A 88 4.61 -6.89 1.61
CA GLY A 88 3.72 -8.04 1.54
C GLY A 88 2.37 -7.70 0.92
N VAL A 89 1.73 -6.63 1.40
CA VAL A 89 0.46 -6.12 0.86
C VAL A 89 0.62 -5.72 -0.60
N TYR A 90 1.66 -4.92 -0.92
CA TYR A 90 1.89 -4.43 -2.27
C TYR A 90 2.13 -5.56 -3.27
N LYS A 91 2.98 -6.55 -2.95
CA LYS A 91 3.24 -7.70 -3.82
C LYS A 91 1.98 -8.51 -4.10
N LYS A 92 1.17 -8.76 -3.07
CA LYS A 92 -0.10 -9.49 -3.21
C LYS A 92 -1.03 -8.74 -4.17
N MET A 93 -1.20 -7.43 -3.96
CA MET A 93 -2.03 -6.60 -4.84
C MET A 93 -1.48 -6.58 -6.27
N LEU A 94 -0.17 -6.37 -6.45
CA LEU A 94 0.45 -6.35 -7.76
C LEU A 94 0.22 -7.66 -8.52
N LEU A 95 0.41 -8.81 -7.87
CA LEU A 95 0.20 -10.12 -8.49
C LEU A 95 -1.27 -10.34 -8.89
N GLN A 96 -2.21 -9.94 -8.03
CA GLN A 96 -3.65 -10.01 -8.32
C GLN A 96 -4.02 -9.16 -9.54
N HIS A 97 -3.56 -7.91 -9.59
CA HIS A 97 -3.87 -6.98 -10.68
C HIS A 97 -3.15 -7.34 -11.97
N LEU A 98 -1.96 -7.96 -11.90
CA LEU A 98 -1.32 -8.55 -13.07
C LEU A 98 -2.18 -9.68 -13.65
N GLY A 99 -2.76 -10.53 -12.81
CA GLY A 99 -3.74 -11.54 -13.23
C GLY A 99 -4.95 -10.93 -13.93
N TYR A 100 -5.54 -9.87 -13.36
CA TYR A 100 -6.64 -9.15 -14.00
C TYR A 100 -6.25 -8.51 -15.34
N ALA A 101 -5.04 -7.95 -15.44
CA ALA A 101 -4.54 -7.36 -16.69
C ALA A 101 -4.34 -8.42 -17.78
N LEU A 102 -3.87 -9.62 -17.43
CA LEU A 102 -3.74 -10.74 -18.38
C LEU A 102 -5.12 -11.18 -18.90
N ILE A 103 -6.10 -11.34 -18.00
CA ILE A 103 -7.47 -11.68 -18.39
C ILE A 103 -8.07 -10.60 -19.29
N ASN A 104 -7.89 -9.32 -18.92
CA ASN A 104 -8.36 -8.19 -19.71
C ASN A 104 -7.70 -8.16 -21.11
N THR A 105 -6.41 -8.49 -21.21
CA THR A 105 -5.70 -8.57 -22.51
C THR A 105 -6.37 -9.57 -23.45
N VAL A 106 -6.75 -10.76 -22.93
CA VAL A 106 -7.45 -11.78 -23.73
C VAL A 106 -8.80 -11.26 -24.20
N ILE A 107 -9.55 -10.56 -23.33
CA ILE A 107 -10.83 -9.95 -23.68
C ILE A 107 -10.66 -8.90 -24.78
N ILE A 108 -9.65 -8.02 -24.67
CA ILE A 108 -9.37 -6.98 -25.66
C ILE A 108 -9.03 -7.59 -27.02
N VAL A 109 -8.17 -8.61 -27.04
CA VAL A 109 -7.84 -9.34 -28.28
C VAL A 109 -9.10 -9.94 -28.91
N ALA A 110 -10.00 -10.52 -28.11
CA ALA A 110 -11.26 -11.06 -28.60
C ALA A 110 -12.19 -9.96 -29.16
N LEU A 111 -12.27 -8.81 -28.50
CA LEU A 111 -13.06 -7.65 -28.98
C LEU A 111 -12.53 -7.10 -30.30
N ILE A 112 -11.21 -6.95 -30.44
CA ILE A 112 -10.60 -6.48 -31.70
C ILE A 112 -10.84 -7.52 -32.80
N ARG A 113 -10.61 -8.81 -32.51
CA ARG A 113 -10.64 -9.88 -33.52
C ARG A 113 -12.07 -10.23 -33.97
N TYR A 114 -13.02 -10.30 -33.06
CA TYR A 114 -14.35 -10.85 -33.32
C TYR A 114 -15.46 -9.81 -33.30
N ALA A 115 -15.35 -8.76 -32.47
CA ALA A 115 -16.33 -7.66 -32.47
C ALA A 115 -15.97 -6.53 -33.45
N GLY A 116 -14.78 -6.59 -34.07
CA GLY A 116 -14.35 -5.62 -35.08
C GLY A 116 -14.09 -4.22 -34.51
N ILE A 117 -13.83 -4.10 -33.20
CA ILE A 117 -13.51 -2.82 -32.59
C ILE A 117 -12.12 -2.37 -33.08
N GLY A 118 -12.07 -1.21 -33.74
CA GLY A 118 -10.82 -0.62 -34.21
C GLY A 118 -9.89 -0.22 -33.07
N LEU A 119 -8.57 -0.39 -33.29
CA LEU A 119 -7.53 -0.05 -32.31
C LEU A 119 -7.55 1.43 -31.91
N GLU A 120 -7.91 2.32 -32.83
CA GLU A 120 -8.03 3.76 -32.56
C GLU A 120 -9.13 4.06 -31.54
N VAL A 121 -10.32 3.48 -31.74
CA VAL A 121 -11.45 3.60 -30.82
C VAL A 121 -11.07 3.05 -29.46
N PHE A 122 -10.45 1.88 -29.43
CA PHE A 122 -10.04 1.25 -28.19
C PHE A 122 -8.96 2.06 -27.44
N SER A 123 -7.95 2.58 -28.15
CA SER A 123 -6.92 3.46 -27.58
C SER A 123 -7.54 4.71 -26.94
N GLY A 124 -8.48 5.36 -27.64
CA GLY A 124 -9.21 6.51 -27.12
C GLY A 124 -9.97 6.20 -25.82
N LEU A 125 -10.59 5.01 -25.73
CA LEU A 125 -11.26 4.55 -24.50
C LEU A 125 -10.27 4.31 -23.35
N VAL A 126 -9.12 3.69 -23.63
CA VAL A 126 -8.05 3.49 -22.63
C VAL A 126 -7.60 4.83 -22.06
N ASP A 127 -7.36 5.80 -22.93
CA ASP A 127 -6.92 7.14 -22.54
C ASP A 127 -7.96 7.87 -21.71
N LEU A 128 -9.24 7.79 -22.09
CA LEU A 128 -10.34 8.38 -21.34
C LEU A 128 -10.47 7.75 -19.94
N VAL A 129 -10.38 6.42 -19.83
CA VAL A 129 -10.41 5.71 -18.55
C VAL A 129 -9.21 6.10 -17.68
N PHE A 130 -8.01 6.16 -18.26
CA PHE A 130 -6.79 6.51 -17.53
C PHE A 130 -6.81 7.96 -17.02
N ILE A 131 -7.25 8.92 -17.84
CA ILE A 131 -7.36 10.33 -17.43
C ILE A 131 -8.44 10.48 -16.36
N GLY A 132 -9.64 9.92 -16.59
CA GLY A 132 -10.75 10.00 -15.64
C GLY A 132 -10.39 9.40 -14.28
N SER A 133 -9.76 8.23 -14.27
CA SER A 133 -9.28 7.60 -13.03
C SER A 133 -8.16 8.37 -12.35
N SER A 134 -7.26 9.02 -13.09
CA SER A 134 -6.22 9.87 -12.52
C SER A 134 -6.80 11.08 -11.78
N ILE A 135 -7.87 11.69 -12.31
CA ILE A 135 -8.59 12.79 -11.64
C ILE A 135 -9.24 12.29 -10.34
N VAL A 136 -9.92 11.14 -10.40
CA VAL A 136 -10.53 10.51 -9.21
C VAL A 136 -9.46 10.19 -8.16
N MET A 137 -8.30 9.70 -8.58
CA MET A 137 -7.18 9.40 -7.69
C MET A 137 -6.65 10.67 -6.98
N LEU A 138 -6.56 11.80 -7.67
CA LEU A 138 -6.16 13.07 -7.04
C LEU A 138 -7.22 13.54 -6.02
N GLY A 139 -8.51 13.37 -6.31
CA GLY A 139 -9.59 13.60 -5.35
C GLY A 139 -9.51 12.67 -4.13
N GLY A 140 -9.19 11.40 -4.36
CA GLY A 140 -8.93 10.42 -3.30
C GLY A 140 -7.74 10.81 -2.42
N PHE A 141 -6.65 11.29 -3.03
CA PHE A 141 -5.47 11.78 -2.32
C PHE A 141 -5.81 12.95 -1.40
N TYR A 142 -6.57 13.93 -1.91
CA TYR A 142 -7.04 15.06 -1.12
C TYR A 142 -7.86 14.61 0.09
N THR A 143 -8.75 13.63 -0.09
CA THR A 143 -9.57 13.07 0.98
C THR A 143 -8.70 12.35 2.02
N ILE A 144 -7.69 11.58 1.60
CA ILE A 144 -6.75 10.89 2.48
C ILE A 144 -5.93 11.91 3.31
N ILE A 145 -5.47 13.01 2.72
CA ILE A 145 -4.76 14.06 3.48
C ILE A 145 -5.70 14.68 4.52
N ARG A 146 -6.96 14.97 4.15
CA ARG A 146 -7.97 15.54 5.04
C ARG A 146 -8.28 14.66 6.25
N SER A 147 -8.11 13.33 6.15
CA SER A 147 -8.34 12.40 7.27
C SER A 147 -7.35 12.58 8.43
N LYS A 148 -6.16 13.15 8.16
CA LYS A 148 -5.03 13.32 9.09
C LYS A 148 -4.46 12.02 9.69
N GLN A 149 -5.08 10.87 9.44
CA GLN A 149 -4.63 9.58 9.94
C GLN A 149 -3.49 9.02 9.07
N LYS A 150 -2.56 8.32 9.69
CA LYS A 150 -1.48 7.60 9.00
C LYS A 150 -1.77 6.11 9.07
N THR A 151 -1.92 5.48 7.91
CA THR A 151 -2.03 4.01 7.76
C THR A 151 -1.01 3.54 6.73
N ILE A 152 -0.66 2.26 6.71
CA ILE A 152 0.20 1.74 5.64
C ILE A 152 -0.43 1.96 4.26
N PHE A 153 -1.76 1.91 4.17
CA PHE A 153 -2.48 2.11 2.93
C PHE A 153 -2.35 3.53 2.40
N ARG A 154 -2.33 4.54 3.27
CA ARG A 154 -1.99 5.91 2.87
C ARG A 154 -0.57 5.98 2.31
N PHE A 155 0.39 5.36 2.98
CA PHE A 155 1.78 5.33 2.49
C PHE A 155 1.87 4.67 1.11
N LEU A 156 1.22 3.52 0.92
CA LEU A 156 1.19 2.82 -0.37
C LEU A 156 0.51 3.66 -1.46
N TYR A 157 -0.61 4.31 -1.13
CA TYR A 157 -1.36 5.19 -2.04
C TYR A 157 -0.50 6.37 -2.52
N GLU A 158 0.18 7.05 -1.60
CA GLU A 158 1.09 8.16 -1.91
C GLU A 158 2.21 7.74 -2.89
N ARG A 159 2.68 6.49 -2.82
CA ARG A 159 3.68 5.96 -3.76
C ARG A 159 3.09 5.67 -5.13
N GLN A 160 1.84 5.24 -5.21
CA GLN A 160 1.18 4.99 -6.51
C GLN A 160 0.99 6.27 -7.32
N LEU A 161 0.88 7.45 -6.69
CA LEU A 161 0.84 8.73 -7.41
C LEU A 161 2.09 8.95 -8.27
N ILE A 162 3.26 8.62 -7.72
CA ILE A 162 4.54 8.69 -8.45
C ILE A 162 4.53 7.67 -9.59
N THR A 163 4.05 6.45 -9.33
CA THR A 163 3.94 5.40 -10.36
C THR A 163 3.01 5.80 -11.51
N VAL A 164 1.85 6.43 -11.26
CA VAL A 164 0.98 6.96 -12.33
C VAL A 164 1.71 7.98 -13.18
N PHE A 165 2.44 8.90 -12.54
CA PHE A 165 3.26 9.87 -13.26
C PHE A 165 4.32 9.19 -14.15
N LEU A 166 5.02 8.19 -13.62
CA LEU A 166 6.02 7.43 -14.38
C LEU A 166 5.41 6.64 -15.54
N ILE A 167 4.23 6.04 -15.35
CA ILE A 167 3.49 5.33 -16.41
C ILE A 167 3.10 6.30 -17.53
N TYR A 168 2.64 7.50 -17.19
CA TYR A 168 2.32 8.52 -18.19
C TYR A 168 3.56 8.94 -18.99
N VAL A 169 4.67 9.21 -18.30
CA VAL A 169 5.95 9.54 -18.94
C VAL A 169 6.41 8.40 -19.86
N GLN A 170 6.32 7.15 -19.42
CA GLN A 170 6.65 5.98 -20.24
C GLN A 170 5.78 5.89 -21.49
N LYS A 171 4.45 6.11 -21.36
CA LYS A 171 3.51 6.11 -22.50
C LYS A 171 3.91 7.12 -23.57
N VAL A 172 4.28 8.33 -23.15
CA VAL A 172 4.71 9.41 -24.04
C VAL A 172 6.06 9.09 -24.69
N LEU A 173 7.07 8.73 -23.89
CA LEU A 173 8.43 8.51 -24.38
C LEU A 173 8.55 7.31 -25.33
N LEU A 174 7.83 6.22 -25.04
CA LEU A 174 7.88 4.98 -25.81
C LEU A 174 6.77 4.88 -26.88
N ASN A 175 5.97 5.94 -27.04
CA ASN A 175 4.82 5.99 -27.94
C ASN A 175 3.85 4.79 -27.77
N LEU A 176 3.68 4.31 -26.53
CA LEU A 176 2.84 3.13 -26.23
C LEU A 176 1.34 3.43 -26.35
N GLY A 177 0.95 4.68 -26.60
CA GLY A 177 -0.42 5.09 -26.90
C GLY A 177 -0.79 5.01 -28.38
N ASN A 178 0.18 4.85 -29.28
CA ASN A 178 -0.09 4.84 -30.72
C ASN A 178 -0.85 3.57 -31.13
N PRO A 179 -2.06 3.69 -31.71
CA PRO A 179 -2.86 2.56 -32.18
C PRO A 179 -2.33 1.93 -33.48
N ASP A 180 -1.36 2.57 -34.16
CA ASP A 180 -0.73 2.04 -35.38
C ASP A 180 0.27 0.92 -35.03
N PHE A 181 -0.25 -0.30 -34.87
CA PHE A 181 0.52 -1.52 -34.70
C PHE A 181 -0.27 -2.77 -35.09
N ASP A 182 0.47 -3.83 -35.45
CA ASP A 182 -0.11 -5.17 -35.58
C ASP A 182 -0.41 -5.75 -34.19
N ALA A 183 -1.69 -5.75 -33.81
CA ALA A 183 -2.20 -6.27 -32.54
C ALA A 183 -1.88 -7.74 -32.28
N PHE A 184 -1.61 -8.53 -33.33
CA PHE A 184 -1.38 -9.98 -33.20
C PHE A 184 0.11 -10.34 -33.23
N SER A 185 0.99 -9.35 -33.41
CA SER A 185 2.44 -9.50 -33.20
C SER A 185 2.78 -9.57 -31.71
N ILE A 186 3.96 -10.12 -31.37
CA ILE A 186 4.45 -10.16 -29.97
C ILE A 186 4.49 -8.75 -29.37
N LEU A 187 4.99 -7.76 -30.13
CA LEU A 187 5.04 -6.37 -29.69
C LEU A 187 3.63 -5.78 -29.52
N GLY A 188 2.68 -6.15 -30.39
CA GLY A 188 1.28 -5.77 -30.26
C GLY A 188 0.62 -6.33 -29.00
N LEU A 189 0.83 -7.61 -28.69
CA LEU A 189 0.34 -8.21 -27.46
C LEU A 189 0.94 -7.54 -26.22
N CYS A 190 2.23 -7.17 -26.24
CA CYS A 190 2.84 -6.39 -25.17
C CYS A 190 2.19 -5.00 -25.00
N ARG A 191 1.81 -4.34 -26.10
CA ARG A 191 1.08 -3.06 -26.04
C ARG A 191 -0.33 -3.22 -25.50
N LEU A 192 -1.06 -4.26 -25.92
CA LEU A 192 -2.39 -4.56 -25.38
C LEU A 192 -2.35 -4.92 -23.90
N LEU A 193 -1.31 -5.63 -23.45
CA LEU A 193 -1.07 -5.89 -22.04
C LEU A 193 -0.80 -4.58 -21.27
N HIS A 194 0.02 -3.69 -21.83
CA HIS A 194 0.24 -2.36 -21.25
C HIS A 194 -1.08 -1.57 -21.13
N TRP A 195 -1.92 -1.55 -22.17
CA TRP A 195 -3.26 -0.93 -22.10
C TRP A 195 -4.17 -1.57 -21.05
N SER A 196 -4.11 -2.90 -20.91
CA SER A 196 -4.83 -3.62 -19.86
C SER A 196 -4.39 -3.22 -18.46
N ILE A 197 -3.08 -3.02 -18.26
CA ILE A 197 -2.53 -2.50 -17.00
C ILE A 197 -3.09 -1.09 -16.74
N LEU A 198 -3.14 -0.20 -17.73
CA LEU A 198 -3.71 1.16 -17.56
C LEU A 198 -5.19 1.14 -17.12
N ILE A 199 -5.98 0.20 -17.63
CA ILE A 199 -7.40 0.04 -17.25
C ILE A 199 -7.53 -0.51 -15.83
N VAL A 200 -6.72 -1.51 -15.47
CA VAL A 200 -6.84 -2.24 -14.20
C VAL A 200 -6.19 -1.50 -13.03
N TYR A 201 -5.12 -0.77 -13.28
CA TYR A 201 -4.30 -0.11 -12.25
C TYR A 201 -5.09 0.86 -11.35
N PRO A 202 -6.04 1.67 -11.86
CA PRO A 202 -6.97 2.44 -11.04
C PRO A 202 -7.73 1.65 -9.97
N VAL A 203 -8.09 0.40 -10.26
CA VAL A 203 -8.79 -0.48 -9.32
C VAL A 203 -7.90 -0.76 -8.10
N MET A 204 -6.61 -0.99 -8.33
CA MET A 204 -5.64 -1.21 -7.25
C MET A 204 -5.54 0.02 -6.34
N ILE A 205 -5.48 1.20 -6.93
CA ILE A 205 -5.40 2.47 -6.20
C ILE A 205 -6.69 2.69 -5.40
N TYR A 206 -7.85 2.40 -5.99
CA TYR A 206 -9.13 2.50 -5.29
C TYR A 206 -9.23 1.52 -4.11
N GLN A 207 -8.72 0.29 -4.24
CA GLN A 207 -8.64 -0.65 -3.12
C GLN A 207 -7.75 -0.14 -1.99
N LEU A 208 -6.62 0.51 -2.29
CA LEU A 208 -5.78 1.15 -1.27
C LEU A 208 -6.54 2.29 -0.56
N TYR A 209 -7.29 3.11 -1.32
CA TYR A 209 -8.15 4.14 -0.77
C TYR A 209 -9.21 3.57 0.18
N GLN A 210 -9.93 2.53 -0.25
CA GLN A 210 -10.95 1.89 0.58
C GLN A 210 -10.34 1.30 1.86
N SER A 211 -9.22 0.58 1.73
CA SER A 211 -8.51 -0.04 2.86
C SER A 211 -8.04 1.01 3.89
N HIS A 212 -7.64 2.20 3.43
CA HIS A 212 -7.31 3.30 4.33
C HIS A 212 -8.50 3.71 5.21
N PHE A 213 -9.67 3.96 4.61
CA PHE A 213 -10.85 4.39 5.35
C PHE A 213 -11.50 3.27 6.16
N GLU A 214 -11.40 2.03 5.71
CA GLU A 214 -11.83 0.86 6.47
C GLU A 214 -11.06 0.76 7.79
N LYS A 215 -9.72 0.85 7.75
CA LYS A 215 -8.90 0.85 8.97
C LYS A 215 -9.22 1.99 9.92
N ILE A 216 -9.49 3.19 9.40
CA ILE A 216 -9.92 4.33 10.24
C ILE A 216 -11.28 4.04 10.89
N ARG A 217 -12.23 3.46 10.14
CA ARG A 217 -13.56 3.13 10.65
C ARG A 217 -13.52 2.05 11.73
N THR A 218 -12.78 0.96 11.51
CA THR A 218 -12.61 -0.10 12.50
C THR A 218 -12.09 0.46 13.82
N ARG A 219 -11.16 1.42 13.77
CA ARG A 219 -10.65 2.10 14.96
C ARG A 219 -11.74 2.88 15.71
N LEU A 220 -12.54 3.68 15.00
CA LEU A 220 -13.60 4.46 15.64
C LEU A 220 -14.61 3.60 16.39
N VAL A 221 -14.93 2.41 15.86
CA VAL A 221 -15.85 1.45 16.49
C VAL A 221 -15.23 0.84 17.76
N ILE A 222 -13.93 0.56 17.79
CA ILE A 222 -13.25 -0.02 18.97
C ILE A 222 -13.11 1.01 20.10
N THR A 223 -13.08 2.32 19.78
CA THR A 223 -12.92 3.40 20.77
C THR A 223 -14.23 3.92 21.39
N GLN A 224 -15.39 3.39 20.99
CA GLN A 224 -16.72 3.71 21.56
C GLN A 224 -17.16 2.64 22.55
#